data_AF-A0A535XHT4-F1
#
_entry.id   AF-A0A535XHT4-F1
#
_cell.length_a   1.000
_cell.length_b   1.000
_cell.length_c   1.000
_cell.angle_alpha   90.00
_cell.angle_beta   90.00
_cell.angle_gamma   90.00
#
_symmetry.space_group_name_H-M   'P 1'
#
loop_
_entity.id
_entity.type
_entity.pdbx_description
1 polymer ?
#
loop_
_entity_poly.entity_id
_entity_poly.type
_entity_poly.pdbx_seq_one_letter_code
_entity_poly.pdbx_strand_id
1 'polypeptide(L)' 'MTQTSCRLCGAPLSHVFVDLGMSPLSNSYLRGDQLLQMEQFYPIRALVCDRCFLVQLKAYETPERIFSD' A
#
# COMPACT_ATOMS: atom_id res chain seq x y z
N MET A 1 -2.15 -7.70 -17.73
CA MET A 1 -2.52 -7.67 -16.29
C MET A 1 -1.27 -8.05 -15.51
N THR A 2 -0.65 -7.10 -14.83
CA THR A 2 0.60 -7.31 -14.07
C THR A 2 0.32 -8.19 -12.87
N GLN A 3 0.68 -9.47 -12.98
CA GLN A 3 0.58 -10.42 -11.88
C GLN A 3 1.51 -9.96 -10.76
N THR A 4 0.95 -9.67 -9.59
CA THR A 4 1.74 -9.24 -8.43
C THR A 4 2.37 -10.50 -7.81
N SER A 5 3.70 -10.57 -7.74
CA SER A 5 4.41 -11.70 -7.13
C SER A 5 4.67 -11.46 -5.64
N CYS A 6 4.69 -12.54 -4.86
CA CYS A 6 5.06 -12.53 -3.46
C CYS A 6 6.50 -12.05 -3.30
N ARG A 7 6.72 -11.01 -2.49
CA ARG A 7 8.06 -10.45 -2.23
C ARG A 7 9.04 -11.41 -1.56
N LEU A 8 8.54 -12.45 -0.88
CA LEU A 8 9.37 -13.41 -0.17
C LEU A 8 9.74 -14.62 -1.04
N CYS A 9 8.75 -15.23 -1.69
CA CYS A 9 8.94 -16.52 -2.38
C CYS A 9 8.66 -16.48 -3.90
N GLY A 10 8.31 -15.32 -4.46
CA GLY A 10 8.07 -15.13 -5.89
C GLY A 10 6.76 -15.74 -6.44
N ALA A 11 5.99 -16.45 -5.62
CA ALA A 11 4.71 -17.05 -6.03
C ALA A 11 3.68 -15.99 -6.45
N PRO A 12 2.79 -16.27 -7.41
CA PRO A 12 1.75 -15.32 -7.81
C PRO A 12 0.77 -15.04 -6.66
N LEU A 13 0.38 -13.78 -6.48
CA LEU A 13 -0.62 -13.37 -5.49
C LEU A 13 -1.98 -13.14 -6.15
N SER A 14 -3.01 -13.79 -5.60
CA SER A 14 -4.40 -13.69 -6.05
C SER A 14 -5.40 -13.51 -4.91
N HIS A 15 -5.03 -13.93 -3.69
CA HIS A 15 -5.94 -13.97 -2.55
C HIS A 15 -5.90 -12.66 -1.76
N VAL A 16 -7.07 -12.04 -1.60
CA VAL A 16 -7.24 -10.86 -0.74
C VAL A 16 -7.40 -11.34 0.69
N PHE A 17 -6.51 -10.84 1.56
CA PHE A 17 -6.60 -11.10 2.99
C PHE A 17 -7.57 -10.12 3.65
N VAL A 18 -7.40 -8.82 3.37
CA VAL A 18 -8.28 -7.75 3.83
C VAL A 18 -8.24 -6.57 2.87
N ASP A 19 -9.37 -5.89 2.73
CA ASP A 19 -9.51 -4.62 2.03
C ASP A 19 -10.05 -3.58 3.02
N LEU A 20 -9.24 -2.57 3.32
CA LEU A 20 -9.57 -1.49 4.26
C LEU A 20 -9.99 -0.21 3.55
N GLY A 21 -10.18 -0.25 2.23
CA GLY A 21 -10.56 0.92 1.44
C GLY A 21 -9.38 1.85 1.13
N MET A 22 -9.67 3.14 1.05
CA MET A 22 -8.71 4.18 0.64
C MET A 22 -8.34 5.05 1.84
N SER A 23 -7.04 5.29 2.04
CA SER A 23 -6.54 6.18 3.09
C SER A 23 -5.32 6.95 2.61
N PRO A 24 -5.02 8.12 3.20
CA PRO A 24 -3.79 8.84 2.93
C PRO A 24 -2.58 8.19 3.61
N LEU A 25 -1.39 8.73 3.36
CA LEU A 25 -0.18 8.32 4.08
C LEU A 25 -0.33 8.69 5.56
N SER A 26 -0.14 7.71 6.45
CA SER A 26 -0.38 7.86 7.88
C SER A 26 0.53 8.88 8.56
N ASN A 27 1.67 9.20 7.96
CA ASN A 27 2.68 10.13 8.47
C ASN A 27 2.73 11.47 7.70
N SER A 28 1.83 11.71 6.74
CA SER A 28 1.77 12.97 5.99
C SER A 28 0.81 13.96 6.66
N TYR A 29 1.27 14.60 7.73
CA TYR A 29 0.45 15.53 8.49
C TYR A 29 0.24 16.85 7.73
N LEU A 30 -1.02 17.29 7.63
CA LEU A 30 -1.36 18.57 7.02
C LEU A 30 -1.24 19.72 8.03
N ARG A 31 -0.66 20.84 7.58
CA ARG A 31 -0.72 22.11 8.28
C ARG A 31 -2.03 22.85 7.96
N GLY A 32 -2.36 23.87 8.76
CA GLY A 32 -3.59 24.64 8.58
C GLY A 32 -3.74 25.29 7.19
N ASP A 33 -2.63 25.70 6.58
CA ASP A 33 -2.58 26.25 5.21
C ASP A 33 -2.79 25.20 4.10
N GLN A 34 -2.77 23.91 4.45
CA GLN A 34 -2.87 22.79 3.52
C GLN A 34 -4.24 22.11 3.52
N LEU A 35 -5.17 22.52 4.39
CA LEU A 35 -6.49 21.87 4.54
C LEU A 35 -7.37 21.92 3.29
N LEU A 36 -7.12 22.86 2.38
CA LEU A 36 -7.85 23.00 1.11
C LEU A 36 -7.09 22.38 -0.08
N GLN A 37 -5.93 21.76 0.17
CA GLN A 37 -5.14 21.11 -0.87
C GLN A 37 -5.60 19.66 -1.09
N MET A 38 -5.27 19.12 -2.26
CA MET A 38 -5.56 17.71 -2.55
C MET A 38 -4.62 16.80 -1.76
N GLU A 39 -5.19 15.76 -1.18
CA GLU A 39 -4.46 14.70 -0.48
C GLU A 39 -4.46 13.43 -1.32
N GLN A 40 -3.32 12.74 -1.38
CA GLN A 40 -3.19 11.48 -2.12
C GLN A 40 -3.68 10.31 -1.26
N PHE A 41 -4.61 9.53 -1.80
CA PHE A 41 -5.17 8.36 -1.15
C PHE A 41 -4.74 7.08 -1.86
N TYR A 42 -4.43 6.05 -1.08
CA TYR A 42 -3.96 4.76 -1.57
C TYR A 42 -4.87 3.65 -1.09
N PRO A 43 -5.11 2.61 -1.92
CA PRO A 43 -5.90 1.47 -1.50
C PRO A 43 -5.09 0.61 -0.51
N ILE A 44 -5.65 0.41 0.68
CA ILE A 44 -5.10 -0.47 1.70
C ILE A 44 -5.71 -1.86 1.52
N ARG A 45 -5.26 -2.54 0.46
CA ARG A 45 -5.68 -3.91 0.15
C ARG A 45 -4.51 -4.88 0.28
N ALA A 46 -4.54 -5.68 1.34
CA ALA A 46 -3.52 -6.68 1.61
C ALA A 46 -3.85 -8.01 0.92
N LEU A 47 -2.84 -8.60 0.29
CA LEU A 47 -2.90 -9.91 -0.33
C LEU A 47 -2.15 -10.92 0.54
N VAL A 48 -2.61 -12.17 0.57
CA VAL A 48 -1.91 -13.28 1.23
C VAL A 48 -1.35 -14.25 0.20
N CYS A 49 -0.10 -14.67 0.41
CA CYS A 49 0.52 -15.74 -0.37
C CYS A 49 -0.01 -17.10 0.07
N ASP A 50 -0.49 -17.93 -0.86
CA ASP A 50 -0.96 -19.30 -0.60
C ASP A 50 0.18 -20.30 -0.32
N ARG A 51 1.43 -19.95 -0.68
CA ARG A 51 2.60 -20.82 -0.46
C ARG A 51 3.36 -20.56 0.82
N CYS A 52 3.61 -19.29 1.15
CA CYS A 52 4.44 -18.90 2.30
C CYS A 52 3.70 -18.10 3.38
N PHE A 53 2.39 -17.86 3.18
CA PHE A 53 1.52 -17.13 4.11
C PHE A 53 1.92 -15.69 4.43
N LEU A 54 2.87 -15.11 3.69
CA LEU A 54 3.18 -13.68 3.82
C LEU A 54 1.98 -12.84 3.36
N VAL A 55 1.44 -12.06 4.30
CA VAL A 55 0.46 -10.99 4.04
C VAL A 55 1.20 -9.71 3.65
N GLN A 56 0.84 -9.10 2.53
CA GLN A 56 1.58 -7.98 1.95
C GLN A 56 0.69 -7.03 1.15
N LEU A 57 0.99 -5.73 1.21
CA LEU A 57 0.40 -4.69 0.35
C LEU A 57 1.14 -4.60 -0.99
N LYS A 58 0.50 -4.06 -2.04
CA LYS A 58 1.22 -3.61 -3.23
C LYS A 58 2.09 -2.39 -2.89
N ALA A 59 3.19 -2.23 -3.62
CA ALA A 59 4.03 -1.04 -3.51
C ALA A 59 3.36 0.11 -4.28
N TYR A 60 2.62 0.96 -3.57
CA TYR A 60 1.98 2.14 -4.16
C TYR A 60 2.87 3.38 -4.12
N GLU A 61 3.77 3.46 -3.12
CA GLU A 61 4.73 4.55 -2.98
C GLU A 61 6.14 4.03 -2.74
N THR A 62 7.12 4.87 -3.06
CA THR A 62 8.53 4.55 -2.85
C THR A 62 8.97 4.92 -1.43
N PRO A 63 9.97 4.25 -0.86
CA PRO A 63 10.54 4.64 0.43
C PRO A 63 10.96 6.10 0.46
N GLU A 64 11.54 6.63 -0.63
CA GLU A 64 12.01 8.01 -0.72
C GLU A 64 10.86 9.01 -0.53
N ARG A 65 9.65 8.69 -1.03
CA ARG A 65 8.46 9.54 -0.86
C ARG A 65 7.75 9.34 0.49
N ILE A 66 7.90 8.17 1.12
CA ILE A 66 7.32 7.88 2.44
C ILE A 66 8.16 8.53 3.55
N PHE A 67 9.48 8.59 3.37
CA PHE A 67 10.46 9.12 4.31
C PHE A 67 11.08 10.45 3.83
N SER A 68 10.38 11.17 2.93
CA SER A 68 10.75 12.54 2.59
C SER A 68 10.19 13.47 3.68
N ASP A 69 11.07 13.88 4.59
CA ASP A 69 10.83 14.99 5.53
C ASP A 69 11.47 16.28 4.99
#